data_AF-A0A094ZVX8-F1
#
_entry.id   AF-A0A094ZVX8-F1
#
_cell.length_a   1.000
_cell.length_b   1.000
_cell.length_c   1.000
_cell.angle_alpha   90.00
_cell.angle_beta   90.00
_cell.angle_gamma   90.00
#
_symmetry.space_group_name_H-M   'P 1'
#
loop_
_entity.id
_entity.type
_entity.pdbx_description
1 polymer ?
#
loop_
_entity_poly.entity_id
_entity_poly.type
_entity_poly.pdbx_seq_one_letter_code
_entity_poly.pdbx_strand_id
1 'polypeptide(L)'
;MDTELENVLGNLNEVSKLLLNKSFQEVVNYFDKLLRSDKSNRLNSLEALLVGVSKHEQLLEIYEHVVDFLWSKEVDTSIRLIFFSFLNNNVYFLEDWKVERLCFRMIRKLIYVCSEPSLLFDVLARALVKLENSNTVLSSMVDSLCSVEWHNDNIIYLLDIFSNYSLQQKSMEKILEKALSKITSWESDKRPIFIQSILLFSFPRYMEFLFLQLTSLIYGSSSCPPESFKVIRGQLMMKIFSLVKANQQFGKTIFETVKATQLLTTSILTGFSDSHLVLESSFLRDLCRLPDDPKEIILKLSEHCTSKQWEFTVQGMILLGFTLLRAACSSSTGSTVNKSSGRLSKSLSTSPFQTHDTLKSRILCSGLDLLLHIFKFTFHYIKSFKKIVVSSSALPDLLSNLVAVFPLEVAIRANRLDSIIDSIGLIPLSISTALVHALLPLIRAGSLLEIGNDVDSEKSDNPFGQVRMRLISNLCKAAQSPRIPSRCAAVACLILLLKHLKVSCCIP
;
A
#
# COMPACT_ATOMS: atom_id res chain seq x y z
N MET A 1 -10.14 40.67 -44.41
CA MET A 1 -9.93 39.84 -43.19
C MET A 1 -8.80 40.40 -42.35
N ASP A 2 -7.51 40.30 -42.70
CA ASP A 2 -6.42 40.85 -41.84
C ASP A 2 -6.62 42.35 -41.52
N THR A 3 -6.80 43.19 -42.54
CA THR A 3 -7.01 44.64 -42.38
C THR A 3 -8.37 45.01 -41.80
N GLU A 4 -9.40 44.20 -42.03
CA GLU A 4 -10.77 44.46 -41.54
C GLU A 4 -10.94 44.03 -40.09
N LEU A 5 -10.30 42.94 -39.66
CA LEU A 5 -10.30 42.50 -38.27
C LEU A 5 -9.40 43.41 -37.43
N GLU A 6 -8.23 43.81 -37.96
CA GLU A 6 -7.33 44.77 -37.30
C GLU A 6 -8.01 46.14 -37.08
N ASN A 7 -8.88 46.57 -38.00
CA ASN A 7 -9.65 47.83 -37.87
C ASN A 7 -10.82 47.74 -36.89
N VAL A 8 -11.29 46.53 -36.57
CA VAL A 8 -12.47 46.28 -35.72
C VAL A 8 -12.07 45.70 -34.35
N LEU A 9 -10.77 45.52 -34.10
CA LEU A 9 -10.19 45.15 -32.81
C LEU A 9 -10.57 46.19 -31.74
N GLY A 10 -11.64 45.90 -31.02
CA GLY A 10 -12.21 46.76 -29.98
C GLY A 10 -13.74 46.66 -29.86
N ASN A 11 -14.45 46.28 -30.93
CA ASN A 11 -15.91 46.24 -30.95
C ASN A 11 -16.45 44.84 -31.28
N LEU A 12 -16.67 44.03 -30.24
CA LEU A 12 -17.06 42.60 -30.34
C LEU A 12 -18.30 42.34 -31.22
N ASN A 13 -19.24 43.28 -31.27
CA ASN A 13 -20.45 43.15 -32.08
C ASN A 13 -20.18 43.31 -33.59
N GLU A 14 -19.22 44.16 -33.97
CA GLU A 14 -18.84 44.34 -35.37
C GLU A 14 -18.02 43.15 -35.88
N VAL A 15 -17.16 42.57 -35.03
CA VAL A 15 -16.45 41.32 -35.34
C VAL A 15 -17.45 40.17 -35.58
N SER A 16 -18.47 40.03 -34.72
CA SER A 16 -19.50 38.99 -34.93
C SER A 16 -20.31 39.20 -36.21
N LYS A 17 -20.61 40.45 -36.60
CA LYS A 17 -21.34 40.76 -37.85
C LYS A 17 -20.50 40.48 -39.10
N LEU A 18 -19.20 40.77 -39.05
CA LEU A 18 -18.26 40.42 -40.12
C LEU A 18 -18.14 38.92 -40.31
N LEU A 19 -18.10 38.16 -39.21
CA LEU A 19 -17.97 36.71 -39.24
C LEU A 19 -19.25 36.00 -39.70
N LEU A 20 -20.45 36.51 -39.37
CA LEU A 20 -21.72 35.93 -39.82
C LEU A 20 -21.88 35.90 -41.36
N ASN A 21 -21.21 36.80 -42.08
CA ASN A 21 -21.26 36.88 -43.53
C ASN A 21 -20.18 36.02 -44.22
N LYS A 22 -19.38 35.27 -43.47
CA LYS A 22 -18.23 34.51 -43.97
C LYS A 22 -18.51 33.01 -43.97
N SER A 23 -17.94 32.30 -44.94
CA SER A 23 -18.01 30.84 -44.99
C SER A 23 -17.06 30.19 -43.97
N PHE A 24 -17.39 29.01 -43.45
CA PHE A 24 -16.51 28.22 -42.57
C PHE A 24 -15.08 28.10 -43.10
N GLN A 25 -14.91 27.82 -44.40
CA GLN A 25 -13.60 27.66 -45.03
C GLN A 25 -12.74 28.93 -44.95
N GLU A 26 -13.36 30.11 -45.08
CA GLU A 26 -12.67 31.39 -44.95
C GLU A 26 -12.23 31.67 -43.52
N VAL A 27 -13.05 31.32 -42.54
CA VAL A 27 -12.73 31.45 -41.11
C VAL A 27 -11.58 30.51 -40.74
N VAL A 28 -11.61 29.25 -41.19
CA VAL A 28 -10.54 28.28 -40.94
C VAL A 28 -9.24 28.67 -41.63
N ASN A 29 -9.28 29.05 -42.91
CA ASN A 29 -8.09 29.49 -43.63
C ASN A 29 -7.42 30.70 -42.98
N TYR A 30 -8.22 31.60 -42.40
CA TYR A 30 -7.72 32.75 -41.68
C TYR A 30 -7.18 32.38 -40.29
N PHE A 31 -7.86 31.49 -39.58
CA PHE A 31 -7.38 30.90 -38.33
C PHE A 31 -6.01 30.22 -38.49
N ASP A 32 -5.85 29.39 -39.52
CA ASP A 32 -4.58 28.72 -39.85
C ASP A 32 -3.47 29.71 -40.24
N LYS A 33 -3.82 30.80 -40.92
CA LYS A 33 -2.87 31.88 -41.24
C LYS A 33 -2.42 32.63 -39.99
N LEU A 34 -3.35 32.96 -39.10
CA LEU A 34 -3.02 33.61 -37.82
C LEU A 34 -2.12 32.74 -36.96
N LEU A 35 -2.37 31.43 -36.91
CA LEU A 35 -1.53 30.47 -36.18
C LEU A 35 -0.13 30.27 -36.77
N ARG A 36 0.09 30.58 -38.06
CA ARG A 36 1.41 30.54 -38.70
C ARG A 36 2.14 31.89 -38.72
N SER A 37 1.45 32.96 -38.32
CA SER A 37 2.02 34.32 -38.36
C SER A 37 2.84 34.65 -37.11
N ASP A 38 3.93 35.40 -37.27
CA ASP A 38 4.77 35.91 -36.16
C ASP A 38 4.43 37.38 -35.81
N LYS A 39 3.24 37.85 -36.18
CA LYS A 39 2.82 39.24 -35.93
C LYS A 39 2.63 39.50 -34.44
N SER A 40 3.06 40.67 -33.95
CA SER A 40 2.91 41.11 -32.55
C SER A 40 1.44 41.16 -32.07
N ASN A 41 0.48 41.38 -32.98
CA ASN A 41 -0.95 41.48 -32.67
C ASN A 41 -1.71 40.15 -32.83
N ARG A 42 -0.99 39.03 -33.01
CA ARG A 42 -1.58 37.70 -33.24
C ARG A 42 -2.53 37.26 -32.14
N LEU A 43 -2.17 37.47 -30.87
CA LEU A 43 -2.96 37.03 -29.72
C LEU A 43 -4.31 37.76 -29.65
N ASN A 44 -4.30 39.09 -29.77
CA ASN A 44 -5.51 39.91 -29.74
C ASN A 44 -6.43 39.60 -30.92
N SER A 45 -5.85 39.36 -32.10
CA SER A 45 -6.60 39.00 -33.32
C SER A 45 -7.25 37.61 -33.20
N LEU A 46 -6.55 36.66 -32.57
CA LEU A 46 -7.04 35.31 -32.35
C LEU A 46 -8.12 35.28 -31.25
N GLU A 47 -7.95 36.04 -30.18
CA GLU A 47 -8.97 36.21 -29.14
C GLU A 47 -10.24 36.87 -29.70
N ALA A 48 -10.11 37.98 -30.43
CA ALA A 48 -11.24 38.66 -31.05
C ALA A 48 -11.99 37.76 -32.03
N LEU A 49 -11.27 36.96 -32.83
CA LEU A 49 -11.88 35.99 -33.74
C LEU A 49 -12.65 34.92 -32.97
N LEU A 50 -12.05 34.31 -31.96
CA LEU A 50 -12.68 33.25 -31.18
C LEU A 50 -13.91 33.75 -30.41
N VAL A 51 -13.86 34.96 -29.86
CA VAL A 51 -15.05 35.58 -29.23
C VAL A 51 -16.12 35.88 -30.27
N GLY A 52 -15.77 36.40 -31.45
CA GLY A 52 -16.72 36.68 -32.52
C GLY A 52 -17.38 35.42 -33.09
N VAL A 53 -16.65 34.31 -33.16
CA VAL A 53 -17.12 33.01 -33.63
C VAL A 53 -18.22 32.43 -32.73
N SER A 54 -18.27 32.78 -31.44
CA SER A 54 -19.27 32.25 -30.50
C SER A 54 -20.74 32.42 -30.95
N LYS A 55 -21.02 33.39 -31.83
CA LYS A 55 -22.36 33.66 -32.38
C LYS A 55 -22.59 33.10 -33.79
N HIS A 56 -21.62 32.38 -34.35
CA HIS A 56 -21.64 31.88 -35.72
C HIS A 56 -22.53 30.63 -35.85
N GLU A 57 -23.25 30.47 -36.95
CA GLU A 57 -24.16 29.32 -37.18
C GLU A 57 -23.39 27.99 -37.20
N GLN A 58 -22.19 27.98 -37.79
CA GLN A 58 -21.28 26.82 -37.90
C GLN A 58 -20.30 26.69 -36.72
N LEU A 59 -20.69 27.15 -35.53
CA LEU A 59 -19.84 27.10 -34.33
C LEU A 59 -19.24 25.71 -34.07
N LEU A 60 -20.04 24.65 -34.24
CA LEU A 60 -19.60 23.28 -33.99
C LEU A 60 -18.44 22.86 -34.90
N GLU A 61 -18.49 23.20 -36.18
CA GLU A 61 -17.44 22.86 -37.15
C GLU A 61 -16.12 23.55 -36.80
N ILE A 62 -16.21 24.77 -36.27
CA ILE A 62 -15.04 25.53 -35.81
C ILE A 62 -14.48 24.92 -34.52
N TYR A 63 -15.34 24.50 -33.58
CA TYR A 63 -14.93 23.73 -32.40
C TYR A 63 -14.21 22.45 -32.78
N GLU A 64 -14.78 21.69 -33.72
CA GLU A 64 -14.20 20.45 -34.22
C GLU A 64 -12.83 20.70 -34.88
N HIS A 65 -12.67 21.78 -35.63
CA HIS A 65 -11.37 22.17 -36.20
C HIS A 65 -10.34 22.55 -35.14
N VAL A 66 -10.73 23.32 -34.13
CA VAL A 66 -9.84 23.73 -33.02
C VAL A 66 -9.40 22.51 -32.21
N VAL A 67 -10.31 21.58 -31.90
CA VAL A 67 -10.00 20.32 -31.22
C VAL A 67 -9.03 19.49 -32.06
N ASP A 68 -9.25 19.39 -33.36
CA ASP A 68 -8.37 18.66 -34.27
C ASP A 68 -6.95 19.25 -34.34
N PHE A 69 -6.85 20.57 -34.34
CA PHE A 69 -5.59 21.28 -34.30
C PHE A 69 -4.83 21.01 -33.00
N LEU A 70 -5.49 21.17 -31.85
CA LEU A 70 -4.90 20.95 -30.51
C LEU A 70 -4.55 19.48 -30.25
N TRP A 71 -5.21 18.54 -30.93
CA TRP A 71 -4.83 17.14 -30.86
C TRP A 71 -3.50 16.87 -31.55
N SER A 72 -3.19 17.64 -32.60
CA SER A 72 -2.08 17.37 -33.52
C SER A 72 -0.83 18.21 -33.24
N LYS A 73 -0.97 19.37 -32.58
CA LYS A 73 0.11 20.32 -32.34
C LYS A 73 0.07 20.86 -30.91
N GLU A 74 1.25 20.94 -30.31
CA GLU A 74 1.46 21.67 -29.06
C GLU A 74 1.42 23.18 -29.31
N VAL A 75 0.96 23.91 -28.29
CA VAL A 75 0.68 25.34 -28.40
C VAL A 75 1.33 26.10 -27.25
N ASP A 76 1.84 27.31 -27.54
CA ASP A 76 2.43 28.19 -26.53
C ASP A 76 1.44 28.51 -25.40
N THR A 77 1.97 28.72 -24.19
CA THR A 77 1.19 28.96 -22.97
C THR A 77 0.20 30.12 -23.11
N SER A 78 0.59 31.20 -23.80
CA SER A 78 -0.25 32.38 -24.04
C SER A 78 -1.47 32.05 -24.90
N ILE A 79 -1.27 31.26 -25.96
CA ILE A 79 -2.33 30.85 -26.88
C ILE A 79 -3.20 29.78 -26.21
N ARG A 80 -2.61 28.90 -25.38
CA ARG A 80 -3.32 27.89 -24.58
C ARG A 80 -4.40 28.53 -23.69
N LEU A 81 -4.13 29.67 -23.06
CA LEU A 81 -5.11 30.39 -22.24
C LEU A 81 -6.30 30.91 -23.07
N ILE A 82 -6.04 31.40 -24.28
CA ILE A 82 -7.10 31.89 -25.18
C ILE A 82 -7.99 30.72 -25.62
N PHE A 83 -7.39 29.59 -26.02
CA PHE A 83 -8.15 28.38 -26.35
C PHE A 83 -8.92 27.83 -25.16
N PHE A 84 -8.34 27.88 -23.96
CA PHE A 84 -9.03 27.45 -22.74
C PHE A 84 -10.27 28.30 -22.51
N SER A 85 -10.13 29.63 -22.58
CA SER A 85 -11.25 30.57 -22.45
C SER A 85 -12.34 30.28 -23.50
N PHE A 86 -11.95 30.13 -24.77
CA PHE A 86 -12.90 29.86 -25.84
C PHE A 86 -13.62 28.52 -25.65
N LEU A 87 -12.89 27.42 -25.51
CA LEU A 87 -13.51 26.10 -25.45
C LEU A 87 -14.36 25.95 -24.18
N ASN A 88 -13.84 26.30 -23.01
CA ASN A 88 -14.55 26.08 -21.75
C ASN A 88 -15.73 27.01 -21.52
N ASN A 89 -15.64 28.28 -21.93
CA ASN A 89 -16.73 29.22 -21.67
C ASN A 89 -17.96 28.92 -22.53
N ASN A 90 -17.80 28.40 -23.76
CA ASN A 90 -18.97 28.16 -24.63
C ASN A 90 -19.53 26.73 -24.63
N VAL A 91 -18.88 25.74 -24.00
CA VAL A 91 -19.44 24.38 -23.88
C VAL A 91 -20.80 24.37 -23.18
N TYR A 92 -21.01 25.24 -22.18
CA TYR A 92 -22.31 25.36 -21.51
C TYR A 92 -23.39 25.99 -22.40
N PHE A 93 -23.03 26.86 -23.33
CA PHE A 93 -23.97 27.54 -24.23
C PHE A 93 -24.33 26.72 -25.49
N LEU A 94 -23.55 25.69 -25.83
CA LEU A 94 -23.85 24.80 -26.94
C LEU A 94 -25.11 23.96 -26.70
N GLU A 95 -25.86 23.62 -27.74
CA GLU A 95 -26.99 22.68 -27.63
C GLU A 95 -26.48 21.25 -27.35
N ASP A 96 -27.27 20.44 -26.64
CA ASP A 96 -26.84 19.11 -26.16
C ASP A 96 -26.36 18.19 -27.31
N TRP A 97 -27.04 18.19 -28.45
CA TRP A 97 -26.62 17.39 -29.62
C TRP A 97 -25.27 17.83 -30.21
N LYS A 98 -24.93 19.13 -30.13
CA LYS A 98 -23.63 19.66 -30.57
C LYS A 98 -22.52 19.20 -29.63
N VAL A 99 -22.79 19.22 -28.34
CA VAL A 99 -21.86 18.73 -27.30
C VAL A 99 -21.66 17.22 -27.42
N GLU A 100 -22.74 16.45 -27.65
CA GLU A 100 -22.66 15.00 -27.88
C GLU A 100 -21.76 14.67 -29.08
N ARG A 101 -21.97 15.34 -30.22
CA ARG A 101 -21.15 15.16 -31.41
C ARG A 101 -19.68 15.52 -31.18
N LEU A 102 -19.41 16.62 -30.49
CA LEU A 102 -18.05 17.02 -30.14
C LEU A 102 -17.36 15.95 -29.27
N CYS A 103 -18.05 15.45 -28.25
CA CYS A 103 -17.57 14.36 -27.40
C CYS A 103 -17.27 13.10 -28.22
N PHE A 104 -18.14 12.68 -29.14
CA PHE A 104 -17.87 11.53 -30.00
C PHE A 104 -16.60 11.69 -30.85
N ARG A 105 -16.35 12.89 -31.37
CA ARG A 105 -15.14 13.19 -32.15
C ARG A 105 -13.88 13.06 -31.28
N MET A 106 -13.91 13.59 -30.05
CA MET A 106 -12.80 13.48 -29.10
C MET A 106 -12.57 12.02 -28.66
N ILE A 107 -13.65 11.29 -28.34
CA ILE A 107 -13.58 9.89 -27.92
C ILE A 107 -12.93 9.02 -29.01
N ARG A 108 -13.30 9.21 -30.28
CA ARG A 108 -12.69 8.48 -31.41
C ARG A 108 -11.20 8.73 -31.57
N LYS A 109 -10.73 9.91 -31.16
CA LYS A 109 -9.31 10.28 -31.24
C LYS A 109 -8.46 9.79 -30.06
N LEU A 110 -9.06 9.27 -28.98
CA LEU A 110 -8.34 8.76 -27.80
C LEU A 110 -7.35 7.63 -28.10
N ILE A 111 -7.47 6.97 -29.26
CA ILE A 111 -6.54 5.96 -29.78
C ILE A 111 -5.17 6.58 -30.09
N TYR A 112 -5.14 7.86 -30.48
CA TYR A 112 -3.92 8.60 -30.83
C TYR A 112 -3.42 9.44 -29.65
N VAL A 113 -2.11 9.64 -29.57
CA VAL A 113 -1.49 10.55 -28.59
C VAL A 113 -2.06 11.95 -28.75
N CYS A 114 -2.52 12.53 -27.65
CA CYS A 114 -2.99 13.92 -27.61
C CYS A 114 -1.82 14.85 -27.27
N SER A 115 -1.60 15.89 -28.08
CA SER A 115 -0.56 16.91 -27.80
C SER A 115 -0.93 17.82 -26.62
N GLU A 116 -2.18 18.23 -26.50
CA GLU A 116 -2.66 19.13 -25.41
C GLU A 116 -3.74 18.45 -24.54
N PRO A 117 -3.38 17.38 -23.78
CA PRO A 117 -4.35 16.59 -23.03
C PRO A 117 -5.00 17.37 -21.89
N SER A 118 -4.27 18.32 -21.29
CA SER A 118 -4.75 19.12 -20.15
C SER A 118 -5.99 19.94 -20.48
N LEU A 119 -6.01 20.52 -21.68
CA LEU A 119 -7.07 21.41 -22.13
C LEU A 119 -8.21 20.64 -22.77
N LEU A 120 -7.90 19.65 -23.62
CA LEU A 120 -8.93 18.86 -24.30
C LEU A 120 -9.67 17.93 -23.34
N PHE A 121 -9.01 17.27 -22.39
CA PHE A 121 -9.73 16.41 -21.46
C PHE A 121 -10.52 17.20 -20.41
N ASP A 122 -10.15 18.46 -20.13
CA ASP A 122 -10.97 19.36 -19.29
C ASP A 122 -12.29 19.70 -20.00
N VAL A 123 -12.22 20.03 -21.29
CA VAL A 123 -13.40 20.27 -22.14
C VAL A 123 -14.27 19.01 -22.22
N LEU A 124 -13.65 17.83 -22.41
CA LEU A 124 -14.36 16.55 -22.44
C LEU A 124 -15.07 16.26 -21.11
N ALA A 125 -14.40 16.48 -19.98
CA ALA A 125 -14.97 16.24 -18.66
C ALA A 125 -16.19 17.14 -18.39
N ARG A 126 -16.10 18.43 -18.71
CA ARG A 126 -17.24 19.37 -18.61
C ARG A 126 -18.40 18.97 -19.52
N ALA A 127 -18.08 18.59 -20.75
CA ALA A 127 -19.08 18.16 -21.71
C ALA A 127 -19.80 16.90 -21.23
N LEU A 128 -19.08 15.93 -20.66
CA LEU A 128 -19.68 14.74 -20.05
C LEU A 128 -20.59 15.08 -18.85
N VAL A 129 -20.14 15.94 -17.93
CA VAL A 129 -20.97 16.38 -16.79
C VAL A 129 -22.24 17.08 -17.28
N LYS A 130 -22.15 17.90 -18.33
CA LYS A 130 -23.33 18.55 -18.92
C LYS A 130 -24.28 17.51 -19.52
N LEU A 131 -23.78 16.57 -20.31
CA LEU A 131 -24.62 15.56 -20.97
C LEU A 131 -25.25 14.59 -19.96
N GLU A 132 -24.57 14.24 -18.86
CA GLU A 132 -25.15 13.44 -17.78
C GLU A 132 -26.32 14.11 -17.07
N ASN A 133 -26.34 15.44 -17.04
CA ASN A 133 -27.44 16.23 -16.47
C ASN A 133 -28.55 16.53 -17.50
N SER A 134 -28.32 16.23 -18.78
CA SER A 134 -29.29 16.47 -19.84
C SER A 134 -30.26 15.28 -19.96
N ASN A 135 -31.57 15.57 -20.03
CA ASN A 135 -32.61 14.55 -20.21
C ASN A 135 -32.81 14.16 -21.70
N THR A 136 -32.08 14.81 -22.60
CA THR A 136 -32.24 14.74 -24.06
C THR A 136 -31.37 13.66 -24.70
N VAL A 137 -30.25 13.30 -24.06
CA VAL A 137 -29.30 12.32 -24.57
C VAL A 137 -29.67 10.93 -24.08
N LEU A 138 -30.11 10.08 -25.01
CA LEU A 138 -30.56 8.71 -24.74
C LEU A 138 -29.39 7.71 -24.57
N SER A 139 -28.21 8.03 -25.11
CA SER A 139 -27.05 7.15 -25.08
C SER A 139 -26.06 7.57 -23.99
N SER A 140 -25.58 6.62 -23.18
CA SER A 140 -24.53 6.94 -22.21
C SER A 140 -23.24 7.23 -22.97
N MET A 141 -22.82 8.49 -22.98
CA MET A 141 -21.54 8.88 -23.58
C MET A 141 -20.34 8.21 -22.92
N VAL A 142 -20.48 7.86 -21.64
CA VAL A 142 -19.47 7.12 -20.90
C VAL A 142 -19.35 5.68 -21.40
N ASP A 143 -20.43 5.06 -21.88
CA ASP A 143 -20.34 3.74 -22.53
C ASP A 143 -19.56 3.81 -23.83
N SER A 144 -19.78 4.86 -24.62
CA SER A 144 -19.00 5.12 -25.84
C SER A 144 -17.52 5.34 -25.50
N LEU A 145 -17.20 6.14 -24.48
CA LEU A 145 -15.83 6.34 -23.99
C LEU A 145 -15.19 5.01 -23.54
N CYS A 146 -15.94 4.20 -22.80
CA CYS A 146 -15.51 2.91 -22.29
C CYS A 146 -15.47 1.80 -23.36
N SER A 147 -16.03 2.01 -24.55
CA SER A 147 -15.89 1.08 -25.69
C SER A 147 -14.59 1.26 -26.49
N VAL A 148 -14.05 2.49 -26.59
CA VAL A 148 -12.92 2.82 -27.48
C VAL A 148 -11.56 2.58 -26.83
N GLU A 149 -10.57 2.05 -27.53
CA GLU A 149 -9.22 1.90 -26.97
C GLU A 149 -8.57 3.25 -26.60
N TRP A 150 -8.07 3.36 -25.36
CA TRP A 150 -7.34 4.54 -24.90
C TRP A 150 -5.83 4.36 -25.06
N HIS A 151 -5.16 5.33 -25.67
CA HIS A 151 -3.70 5.38 -25.69
C HIS A 151 -3.13 5.54 -24.28
N ASN A 152 -2.05 4.83 -23.93
CA ASN A 152 -1.51 4.78 -22.56
C ASN A 152 -1.19 6.17 -21.98
N ASP A 153 -0.55 7.04 -22.75
CA ASP A 153 -0.20 8.38 -22.27
C ASP A 153 -1.45 9.25 -21.99
N ASN A 154 -2.55 9.03 -22.71
CA ASN A 154 -3.79 9.78 -22.50
C ASN A 154 -4.51 9.37 -21.21
N ILE A 155 -4.38 8.11 -20.77
CA ILE A 155 -5.16 7.57 -19.64
C ILE A 155 -4.82 8.29 -18.33
N ILE A 156 -3.54 8.58 -18.08
CA ILE A 156 -3.10 9.25 -16.85
C ILE A 156 -3.76 10.62 -16.75
N TYR A 157 -3.69 11.43 -17.81
CA TYR A 157 -4.28 12.76 -17.83
C TYR A 157 -5.80 12.72 -17.76
N LEU A 158 -6.44 11.74 -18.40
CA LEU A 158 -7.89 11.56 -18.36
C LEU A 158 -8.37 11.28 -16.94
N LEU A 159 -7.72 10.36 -16.23
CA LEU A 159 -8.06 10.04 -14.83
C LEU A 159 -7.80 11.21 -13.88
N ASP A 160 -6.67 11.91 -14.06
CA ASP A 160 -6.31 13.05 -13.22
C ASP A 160 -7.31 14.21 -13.38
N ILE A 161 -7.70 14.53 -14.61
CA ILE A 161 -8.67 15.59 -14.88
C ILE A 161 -10.06 15.19 -14.42
N PHE A 162 -10.51 13.98 -14.73
CA PHE A 162 -11.85 13.53 -14.36
C PHE A 162 -12.03 13.46 -12.84
N SER A 163 -10.94 13.30 -12.08
CA SER A 163 -10.99 13.36 -10.61
C SER A 163 -11.50 14.70 -10.06
N ASN A 164 -11.37 15.78 -10.83
CA ASN A 164 -11.84 17.11 -10.45
C ASN A 164 -13.34 17.33 -10.74
N TYR A 165 -13.98 16.39 -11.43
CA TYR A 165 -15.37 16.52 -11.89
C TYR A 165 -16.30 15.52 -11.19
N SER A 166 -17.53 15.97 -10.93
CA SER A 166 -18.57 15.14 -10.31
C SER A 166 -19.41 14.41 -11.36
N LEU A 167 -18.93 13.24 -11.78
CA LEU A 167 -19.71 12.32 -12.62
C LEU A 167 -20.62 11.42 -11.78
N GLN A 168 -21.65 10.85 -12.42
CA GLN A 168 -22.54 9.87 -11.80
C GLN A 168 -21.77 8.60 -11.37
N GLN A 169 -22.25 7.94 -10.30
CA GLN A 169 -21.61 6.75 -9.74
C GLN A 169 -21.38 5.64 -10.79
N LYS A 170 -22.42 5.30 -11.58
CA LYS A 170 -22.34 4.25 -12.61
C LYS A 170 -21.27 4.55 -13.68
N SER A 171 -21.13 5.82 -14.03
CA SER A 171 -20.13 6.28 -15.00
C SER A 171 -18.71 6.14 -14.44
N MET A 172 -18.52 6.56 -13.19
CA MET A 172 -17.23 6.43 -12.48
C MET A 172 -16.81 4.97 -12.33
N GLU A 173 -17.73 4.08 -11.96
CA GLU A 173 -17.49 2.63 -11.85
C GLU A 173 -17.03 2.03 -13.19
N LYS A 174 -17.69 2.35 -14.31
CA LYS A 174 -17.30 1.89 -15.65
C LYS A 174 -15.91 2.38 -16.07
N ILE A 175 -15.59 3.65 -15.79
CA ILE A 175 -14.27 4.22 -16.08
C ILE A 175 -13.19 3.52 -15.24
N LEU A 176 -13.47 3.27 -13.96
CA LEU A 176 -12.58 2.52 -13.07
C LEU A 176 -12.35 1.10 -13.56
N GLU A 177 -13.41 0.35 -13.89
CA GLU A 177 -13.29 -1.02 -14.42
C GLU A 177 -12.40 -1.10 -15.66
N LYS A 178 -12.59 -0.15 -16.58
CA LYS A 178 -11.76 -0.06 -17.77
C LYS A 178 -10.30 0.32 -17.47
N ALA A 179 -10.07 1.24 -16.54
CA ALA A 179 -8.70 1.58 -16.13
C ALA A 179 -8.01 0.38 -15.46
N LEU A 180 -8.72 -0.35 -14.59
CA LEU A 180 -8.20 -1.53 -13.91
C LEU A 180 -7.85 -2.65 -14.89
N SER A 181 -8.67 -2.90 -15.92
CA SER A 181 -8.40 -3.94 -16.92
C SER A 181 -7.10 -3.69 -17.71
N LYS A 182 -6.64 -2.44 -17.80
CA LYS A 182 -5.39 -2.07 -18.48
C LYS A 182 -4.14 -2.17 -17.62
N ILE A 183 -4.24 -2.32 -16.29
CA ILE A 183 -3.07 -2.33 -15.37
C ILE A 183 -2.01 -3.37 -15.78
N THR A 184 -2.44 -4.56 -16.23
CA THR A 184 -1.53 -5.66 -16.60
C THR A 184 -0.78 -5.41 -17.90
N SER A 185 -1.37 -4.64 -18.82
CA SER A 185 -0.79 -4.30 -20.13
C SER A 185 0.27 -3.19 -20.08
N TRP A 186 0.41 -2.50 -18.94
CA TRP A 186 1.29 -1.35 -18.80
C TRP A 186 2.76 -1.72 -18.53
N GLU A 187 3.66 -0.94 -19.12
CA GLU A 187 5.12 -1.01 -18.90
C GLU A 187 5.47 -0.89 -17.42
N SER A 188 6.50 -1.63 -16.97
CA SER A 188 6.90 -1.71 -15.55
C SER A 188 7.21 -0.36 -14.91
N ASP A 189 7.73 0.57 -15.70
CA ASP A 189 8.29 1.84 -15.22
C ASP A 189 7.21 2.91 -15.10
N LYS A 190 6.22 2.91 -16.00
CA LYS A 190 5.07 3.83 -15.99
C LYS A 190 3.93 3.35 -15.10
N ARG A 191 3.87 2.05 -14.79
CA ARG A 191 2.80 1.43 -13.97
C ARG A 191 2.58 2.09 -12.59
N PRO A 192 3.62 2.47 -11.81
CA PRO A 192 3.40 3.11 -10.52
C PRO A 192 2.69 4.46 -10.62
N ILE A 193 2.92 5.22 -11.70
CA ILE A 193 2.26 6.51 -11.95
C ILE A 193 0.79 6.26 -12.26
N PHE A 194 0.50 5.26 -13.11
CA PHE A 194 -0.86 4.89 -13.43
C PHE A 194 -1.67 4.42 -12.22
N ILE A 195 -1.09 3.55 -11.38
CA ILE A 195 -1.70 3.12 -10.13
C ILE A 195 -2.02 4.34 -9.24
N GLN A 196 -1.11 5.30 -9.15
CA GLN A 196 -1.33 6.53 -8.39
C GLN A 196 -2.52 7.34 -8.95
N SER A 197 -2.62 7.50 -10.26
CA SER A 197 -3.76 8.19 -10.90
C SER A 197 -5.09 7.49 -10.62
N ILE A 198 -5.13 6.16 -10.67
CA ILE A 198 -6.35 5.39 -10.33
C ILE A 198 -6.74 5.61 -8.86
N LEU A 199 -5.77 5.55 -7.94
CA LEU A 199 -6.03 5.77 -6.51
C LEU A 199 -6.58 7.18 -6.26
N LEU A 200 -6.01 8.20 -6.89
CA LEU A 200 -6.48 9.58 -6.76
C LEU A 200 -7.87 9.77 -7.38
N PHE A 201 -8.13 9.18 -8.54
CA PHE A 201 -9.45 9.22 -9.18
C PHE A 201 -10.55 8.58 -8.33
N SER A 202 -10.24 7.49 -7.63
CA SER A 202 -11.19 6.81 -6.75
C SER A 202 -11.44 7.53 -5.41
N PHE A 203 -10.54 8.43 -5.01
CA PHE A 203 -10.62 9.13 -3.73
C PHE A 203 -11.63 10.29 -3.76
N PRO A 204 -12.44 10.52 -2.71
CA PRO A 204 -12.62 9.70 -1.51
C PRO A 204 -13.75 8.67 -1.62
N ARG A 205 -14.63 8.79 -2.62
CA ARG A 205 -15.96 8.15 -2.60
C ARG A 205 -15.97 6.70 -3.06
N TYR A 206 -15.03 6.29 -3.91
CA TYR A 206 -15.08 5.01 -4.62
C TYR A 206 -13.96 4.05 -4.21
N MET A 207 -13.30 4.33 -3.08
CA MET A 207 -12.22 3.50 -2.56
C MET A 207 -12.68 2.06 -2.25
N GLU A 208 -13.90 1.87 -1.73
CA GLU A 208 -14.45 0.53 -1.44
C GLU A 208 -14.60 -0.32 -2.71
N PHE A 209 -15.23 0.25 -3.75
CA PHE A 209 -15.35 -0.38 -5.06
C PHE A 209 -13.98 -0.75 -5.65
N LEU A 210 -13.03 0.20 -5.60
CA LEU A 210 -11.67 -0.02 -6.06
C LEU A 210 -11.00 -1.19 -5.31
N PHE A 211 -11.11 -1.27 -3.99
CA PHE A 211 -10.51 -2.37 -3.24
C PHE A 211 -11.15 -3.73 -3.56
N LEU A 212 -12.46 -3.80 -3.76
CA LEU A 212 -13.13 -5.04 -4.18
C LEU A 212 -12.63 -5.52 -5.55
N GLN A 213 -12.56 -4.61 -6.52
CA GLN A 213 -12.09 -4.94 -7.87
C GLN A 213 -10.58 -5.20 -7.94
N LEU A 214 -9.77 -4.49 -7.17
CA LEU A 214 -8.35 -4.82 -7.05
C LEU A 214 -8.15 -6.20 -6.43
N THR A 215 -8.95 -6.56 -5.42
CA THR A 215 -8.86 -7.88 -4.80
C THR A 215 -9.22 -8.98 -5.81
N SER A 216 -10.31 -8.81 -6.57
CA SER A 216 -10.67 -9.78 -7.63
C SER A 216 -9.61 -9.87 -8.73
N LEU A 217 -9.03 -8.75 -9.15
CA LEU A 217 -8.02 -8.71 -10.19
C LEU A 217 -6.70 -9.36 -9.72
N ILE A 218 -6.32 -9.11 -8.47
CA ILE A 218 -5.05 -9.55 -7.88
C ILE A 218 -5.09 -11.02 -7.41
N TYR A 219 -6.26 -11.54 -7.02
CA TYR A 219 -6.42 -12.92 -6.54
C TYR A 219 -7.15 -13.85 -7.52
N GLY A 220 -7.95 -13.31 -8.43
CA GLY A 220 -8.85 -14.09 -9.30
C GLY A 220 -8.36 -14.36 -10.72
N SER A 221 -7.23 -13.78 -11.16
CA SER A 221 -6.78 -13.92 -12.55
C SER A 221 -5.74 -15.05 -12.72
N SER A 222 -6.21 -16.22 -13.15
CA SER A 222 -5.42 -17.42 -13.50
C SER A 222 -4.61 -17.29 -14.80
N SER A 223 -4.70 -16.17 -15.52
CA SER A 223 -4.20 -16.02 -16.90
C SER A 223 -2.81 -15.37 -17.03
N CYS A 224 -2.24 -14.79 -15.96
CA CYS A 224 -0.97 -14.09 -16.00
C CYS A 224 0.08 -14.75 -15.07
N PRO A 225 1.38 -14.71 -15.40
CA PRO A 225 2.41 -15.35 -14.62
C PRO A 225 2.45 -14.78 -13.19
N PRO A 226 2.57 -15.62 -12.15
CA PRO A 226 2.43 -15.21 -10.75
C PRO A 226 3.47 -14.17 -10.30
N GLU A 227 4.59 -14.04 -11.01
CA GLU A 227 5.66 -13.08 -10.71
C GLU A 227 5.29 -11.63 -11.04
N SER A 228 4.54 -11.39 -12.13
CA SER A 228 4.15 -10.03 -12.52
C SER A 228 3.19 -9.42 -11.48
N PHE A 229 2.27 -10.23 -10.94
CA PHE A 229 1.38 -9.80 -9.86
C PHE A 229 2.10 -9.49 -8.55
N LYS A 230 3.17 -10.22 -8.21
CA LYS A 230 3.97 -9.90 -7.02
C LYS A 230 4.55 -8.49 -7.10
N VAL A 231 5.06 -8.12 -8.29
CA VAL A 231 5.59 -6.78 -8.56
C VAL A 231 4.49 -5.72 -8.51
N ILE A 232 3.33 -5.98 -9.13
CA ILE A 232 2.19 -5.06 -9.13
C ILE A 232 1.70 -4.80 -7.69
N ARG A 233 1.56 -5.87 -6.88
CA ARG A 233 1.15 -5.77 -5.48
C ARG A 233 2.13 -4.91 -4.67
N GLY A 234 3.44 -5.12 -4.86
CA GLY A 234 4.48 -4.32 -4.21
C GLY A 234 4.41 -2.84 -4.60
N GLN A 235 4.30 -2.54 -5.90
CA GLN A 235 4.16 -1.16 -6.39
C GLN A 235 2.88 -0.47 -5.89
N LEU A 236 1.75 -1.19 -5.86
CA LEU A 236 0.49 -0.70 -5.31
C LEU A 236 0.64 -0.35 -3.83
N MET A 237 1.20 -1.27 -3.04
CA MET A 237 1.39 -1.06 -1.60
C MET A 237 2.30 0.15 -1.33
N MET A 238 3.41 0.25 -2.05
CA MET A 238 4.32 1.41 -1.99
C MET A 238 3.61 2.73 -2.28
N LYS A 239 2.77 2.77 -3.32
CA LYS A 239 2.04 3.99 -3.69
C LYS A 239 0.97 4.35 -2.67
N ILE A 240 0.22 3.38 -2.15
CA ILE A 240 -0.71 3.59 -1.05
C ILE A 240 0.01 4.21 0.15
N PHE A 241 1.14 3.63 0.60
CA PHE A 241 1.91 4.18 1.72
C PHE A 241 2.41 5.60 1.46
N SER A 242 2.89 5.88 0.24
CA SER A 242 3.35 7.23 -0.13
C SER A 242 2.22 8.26 -0.06
N LEU A 243 1.02 7.89 -0.53
CA LEU A 243 -0.16 8.76 -0.51
C LEU A 243 -0.71 8.95 0.91
N VAL A 244 -0.73 7.90 1.73
CA VAL A 244 -1.11 7.98 3.16
C VAL A 244 -0.16 8.91 3.92
N LYS A 245 1.14 8.87 3.60
CA LYS A 245 2.14 9.77 4.20
C LYS A 245 1.97 11.22 3.73
N ALA A 246 1.60 11.43 2.47
CA ALA A 246 1.41 12.75 1.90
C ALA A 246 0.07 13.40 2.30
N ASN A 247 -0.99 12.60 2.45
CA ASN A 247 -2.34 13.07 2.72
C ASN A 247 -3.01 12.26 3.85
N GLN A 248 -3.17 12.90 5.01
CA GLN A 248 -3.78 12.28 6.19
C GLN A 248 -5.26 11.91 5.97
N GLN A 249 -6.01 12.69 5.18
CA GLN A 249 -7.40 12.38 4.86
C GLN A 249 -7.51 11.11 4.02
N PHE A 250 -6.62 10.95 3.03
CA PHE A 250 -6.49 9.72 2.26
C PHE A 250 -6.25 8.51 3.18
N GLY A 251 -5.33 8.64 4.13
CA GLY A 251 -5.09 7.62 5.15
C GLY A 251 -6.32 7.29 6.00
N LYS A 252 -7.10 8.30 6.42
CA LYS A 252 -8.33 8.09 7.18
C LYS A 252 -9.39 7.36 6.37
N THR A 253 -9.62 7.75 5.11
CA THR A 253 -10.59 7.08 4.23
C THR A 253 -10.20 5.64 3.92
N ILE A 254 -8.91 5.37 3.66
CA ILE A 254 -8.42 3.99 3.53
C ILE A 254 -8.64 3.23 4.83
N PHE A 255 -8.34 3.84 5.97
CA PHE A 255 -8.54 3.19 7.25
C PHE A 255 -10.01 2.90 7.55
N GLU A 256 -10.93 3.79 7.16
CA GLU A 256 -12.37 3.60 7.34
C GLU A 256 -12.94 2.55 6.39
N THR A 257 -12.48 2.51 5.14
CA THR A 257 -12.87 1.50 4.15
C THR A 257 -12.30 0.12 4.47
N VAL A 258 -11.03 0.06 4.90
CA VAL A 258 -10.35 -1.20 5.21
C VAL A 258 -10.65 -1.66 6.64
N LYS A 259 -11.03 -0.74 7.55
CA LYS A 259 -11.18 -0.88 9.02
C LYS A 259 -10.90 -2.28 9.55
N ALA A 260 -9.62 -2.66 9.50
CA ALA A 260 -9.19 -4.01 9.81
C ALA A 260 -8.09 -4.04 10.87
N THR A 261 -7.46 -2.97 11.36
CA THR A 261 -6.21 -3.22 12.15
C THR A 261 -6.47 -3.81 13.55
N GLN A 262 -7.42 -3.29 14.32
CA GLN A 262 -7.92 -3.98 15.52
C GLN A 262 -8.70 -5.24 15.14
N LEU A 263 -9.38 -5.18 13.99
CA LEU A 263 -10.18 -6.26 13.44
C LEU A 263 -9.34 -7.41 12.87
N LEU A 264 -8.05 -7.27 12.57
CA LEU A 264 -7.22 -8.23 11.83
C LEU A 264 -6.58 -9.17 12.82
N THR A 265 -6.13 -8.65 13.96
CA THR A 265 -5.80 -9.52 15.09
C THR A 265 -7.05 -10.30 15.52
N THR A 266 -8.20 -9.65 15.68
CA THR A 266 -9.44 -10.40 16.02
C THR A 266 -9.88 -11.34 14.91
N SER A 267 -9.75 -10.98 13.63
CA SER A 267 -10.15 -11.80 12.48
C SER A 267 -9.23 -13.00 12.30
N ILE A 268 -7.94 -12.83 12.58
CA ILE A 268 -6.98 -13.93 12.62
C ILE A 268 -7.32 -14.86 13.79
N LEU A 269 -7.60 -14.30 14.97
CA LEU A 269 -7.99 -15.08 16.14
C LEU A 269 -9.32 -15.82 15.93
N THR A 270 -10.32 -15.18 15.31
CA THR A 270 -11.59 -15.84 14.93
C THR A 270 -11.35 -16.87 13.83
N GLY A 271 -10.50 -16.59 12.85
CA GLY A 271 -10.14 -17.58 11.83
C GLY A 271 -9.47 -18.82 12.44
N PHE A 272 -8.60 -18.64 13.43
CA PHE A 272 -8.03 -19.76 14.18
C PHE A 272 -9.07 -20.52 15.00
N SER A 273 -10.04 -19.83 15.63
CA SER A 273 -11.12 -20.50 16.35
C SER A 273 -12.08 -21.24 15.41
N ASP A 274 -12.43 -20.64 14.28
CA ASP A 274 -13.37 -21.22 13.32
C ASP A 274 -12.74 -22.44 12.63
N SER A 275 -11.46 -22.34 12.24
CA SER A 275 -10.68 -23.49 11.74
C SER A 275 -10.64 -24.62 12.77
N HIS A 276 -10.43 -24.30 14.05
CA HIS A 276 -10.41 -25.30 15.11
C HIS A 276 -11.78 -25.97 15.30
N LEU A 277 -12.87 -25.19 15.33
CA LEU A 277 -14.23 -25.69 15.47
C LEU A 277 -14.63 -26.61 14.30
N VAL A 278 -14.28 -26.24 13.08
CA VAL A 278 -14.53 -27.08 11.90
C VAL A 278 -13.72 -28.37 11.98
N LEU A 279 -12.45 -28.32 12.39
CA LEU A 279 -11.61 -29.52 12.50
C LEU A 279 -12.10 -30.53 13.57
N GLU A 280 -12.67 -30.03 14.67
CA GLU A 280 -13.18 -30.88 15.77
C GLU A 280 -14.53 -31.54 15.47
N SER A 281 -15.32 -31.00 14.52
CA SER A 281 -16.66 -31.48 14.21
C SER A 281 -16.73 -32.14 12.84
N SER A 282 -17.02 -33.45 12.81
CA SER A 282 -17.34 -34.16 11.55
C SER A 282 -18.53 -33.53 10.82
N PHE A 283 -19.56 -33.11 11.55
CA PHE A 283 -20.74 -32.44 10.99
C PHE A 283 -20.39 -31.13 10.28
N LEU A 284 -19.53 -30.29 10.87
CA LEU A 284 -19.15 -29.02 10.25
C LEU A 284 -18.21 -29.23 9.05
N ARG A 285 -17.41 -30.30 9.03
CA ARG A 285 -16.58 -30.65 7.85
C ARG A 285 -17.42 -31.00 6.62
N ASP A 286 -18.61 -31.55 6.82
CA ASP A 286 -19.51 -31.91 5.72
C ASP A 286 -20.33 -30.70 5.21
N LEU A 287 -20.59 -29.72 6.07
CA LEU A 287 -21.40 -28.52 5.76
C LEU A 287 -20.58 -27.32 5.30
N CYS A 288 -19.37 -27.13 5.85
CA CYS A 288 -18.51 -25.98 5.57
C CYS A 288 -17.32 -26.43 4.74
N ARG A 289 -16.97 -25.67 3.69
CA ARG A 289 -15.65 -25.79 3.07
C ARG A 289 -14.60 -25.40 4.10
N LEU A 290 -13.54 -26.20 4.23
CA LEU A 290 -12.47 -25.91 5.17
C LEU A 290 -11.92 -24.51 4.86
N PRO A 291 -11.98 -23.55 5.80
CA PRO A 291 -11.41 -22.23 5.57
C PRO A 291 -9.89 -22.36 5.41
N ASP A 292 -9.29 -21.52 4.55
CA ASP A 292 -7.84 -21.44 4.38
C ASP A 292 -7.17 -21.23 5.75
N ASP A 293 -6.16 -22.04 6.11
CA ASP A 293 -5.52 -21.92 7.42
C ASP A 293 -4.85 -20.53 7.53
N PRO A 294 -5.25 -19.69 8.50
CA PRO A 294 -4.65 -18.37 8.69
C PRO A 294 -3.13 -18.45 8.85
N LYS A 295 -2.60 -19.56 9.38
CA LYS A 295 -1.14 -19.79 9.46
C LYS A 295 -0.49 -19.81 8.08
N GLU A 296 -1.09 -20.51 7.11
CA GLU A 296 -0.54 -20.64 5.76
C GLU A 296 -0.61 -19.30 5.01
N ILE A 297 -1.70 -18.54 5.17
CA ILE A 297 -1.85 -17.20 4.58
C ILE A 297 -0.77 -16.25 5.12
N ILE A 298 -0.56 -16.24 6.43
CA ILE A 298 0.46 -15.40 7.08
C ILE A 298 1.87 -15.76 6.59
N LEU A 299 2.17 -17.06 6.43
CA LEU A 299 3.45 -17.51 5.91
C LEU A 299 3.65 -17.12 4.44
N LYS A 300 2.64 -17.31 3.58
CA LYS A 300 2.69 -16.86 2.17
C LYS A 300 2.92 -15.34 2.07
N LEU A 301 2.29 -14.54 2.94
CA LEU A 301 2.55 -13.09 3.00
C LEU A 301 3.99 -12.78 3.41
N SER A 302 4.56 -13.57 4.33
CA SER A 302 5.94 -13.41 4.78
C SER A 302 6.97 -13.75 3.69
N GLU A 303 6.65 -14.65 2.75
CA GLU A 303 7.49 -14.93 1.57
C GLU A 303 7.61 -13.73 0.64
N HIS A 304 6.53 -12.96 0.45
CA HIS A 304 6.54 -11.76 -0.38
C HIS A 304 7.38 -10.62 0.20
N CYS A 305 7.56 -10.60 1.52
CA CYS A 305 8.36 -9.61 2.25
C CYS A 305 9.87 -9.71 1.96
N THR A 306 10.33 -10.73 1.22
CA THR A 306 11.73 -10.87 0.78
C THR A 306 12.17 -9.82 -0.25
N SER A 307 11.21 -9.21 -0.96
CA SER A 307 11.50 -8.25 -2.02
C SER A 307 11.55 -6.80 -1.48
N LYS A 308 12.45 -5.96 -2.04
CA LYS A 308 12.63 -4.56 -1.63
C LYS A 308 11.35 -3.72 -1.67
N GLN A 309 10.36 -4.11 -2.47
CA GLN A 309 9.08 -3.40 -2.63
C GLN A 309 8.14 -3.55 -1.42
N TRP A 310 8.44 -4.45 -0.48
CA TRP A 310 7.61 -4.75 0.69
C TRP A 310 8.26 -4.34 2.01
N GLU A 311 9.29 -3.50 1.96
CA GLU A 311 10.05 -3.04 3.14
C GLU A 311 9.14 -2.38 4.20
N PHE A 312 8.13 -1.61 3.78
CA PHE A 312 7.15 -1.00 4.68
C PHE A 312 6.23 -2.03 5.36
N THR A 313 5.99 -3.18 4.71
CA THR A 313 5.16 -4.26 5.24
C THR A 313 5.91 -5.09 6.27
N VAL A 314 7.24 -5.23 6.16
CA VAL A 314 8.08 -5.98 7.11
C VAL A 314 7.87 -5.48 8.55
N GLN A 315 7.88 -4.16 8.76
CA GLN A 315 7.68 -3.59 10.09
C GLN A 315 6.28 -3.91 10.67
N GLY A 316 5.24 -3.88 9.83
CA GLY A 316 3.89 -4.25 10.21
C GLY A 316 3.77 -5.74 10.56
N MET A 317 4.43 -6.62 9.80
CA MET A 317 4.41 -8.06 10.06
C MET A 317 5.18 -8.44 11.33
N ILE A 318 6.29 -7.74 11.65
CA ILE A 318 6.97 -7.91 12.94
C ILE A 318 6.03 -7.52 14.08
N LEU A 319 5.34 -6.38 13.96
CA LEU A 319 4.37 -5.95 14.97
C LEU A 319 3.23 -6.96 15.13
N LEU A 320 2.72 -7.51 14.02
CA LEU A 320 1.70 -8.57 14.02
C LEU A 320 2.19 -9.82 14.74
N GLY A 321 3.40 -10.32 14.42
CA GLY A 321 3.99 -11.49 15.07
C GLY A 321 4.06 -11.33 16.58
N PHE A 322 4.57 -10.20 17.07
CA PHE A 322 4.59 -9.92 18.51
C PHE A 322 3.21 -9.73 19.14
N THR A 323 2.25 -9.23 18.37
CA THR A 323 0.86 -9.05 18.83
C THR A 323 0.18 -10.40 19.00
N LEU A 324 0.40 -11.35 18.07
CA LEU A 324 -0.07 -12.74 18.18
C LEU A 324 0.57 -13.46 19.37
N LEU A 325 1.89 -13.30 19.57
CA LEU A 325 2.58 -13.84 20.75
C LEU A 325 1.97 -13.31 22.05
N ARG A 326 1.71 -12.00 22.13
CA ARG A 326 1.08 -11.38 23.30
C ARG A 326 -0.34 -11.90 23.52
N ALA A 327 -1.13 -12.03 22.46
CA ALA A 327 -2.50 -12.53 22.54
C ALA A 327 -2.56 -13.98 23.07
N ALA A 328 -1.63 -14.84 22.67
CA ALA A 328 -1.51 -16.19 23.20
C ALA A 328 -1.15 -16.20 24.70
N CYS A 329 -0.25 -15.29 25.13
CA CYS A 329 0.26 -15.22 26.51
C CYS A 329 -0.68 -14.50 27.50
N SER A 330 -1.53 -13.57 27.05
CA SER A 330 -2.32 -12.68 27.93
C SER A 330 -3.47 -13.35 28.69
N SER A 331 -3.66 -14.67 28.54
CA SER A 331 -4.75 -15.41 29.17
C SER A 331 -4.35 -16.24 30.40
N SER A 332 -3.09 -16.17 30.85
CA SER A 332 -2.59 -17.03 31.93
C SER A 332 -2.13 -16.29 33.20
N THR A 333 -2.55 -15.05 33.44
CA THR A 333 -2.37 -14.43 34.76
C THR A 333 -3.60 -14.68 35.63
N GLY A 334 -3.73 -15.93 36.08
CA GLY A 334 -4.39 -16.24 37.35
C GLY A 334 -3.51 -15.73 38.51
N SER A 335 -3.46 -14.42 38.69
CA SER A 335 -2.97 -13.81 39.94
C SER A 335 -4.13 -13.02 40.52
N THR A 336 -4.76 -13.61 41.53
CA THR A 336 -5.79 -13.00 42.38
C THR A 336 -5.32 -11.66 42.93
N VAL A 337 -5.77 -10.55 42.33
CA VAL A 337 -5.91 -9.27 43.02
C VAL A 337 -7.21 -8.63 42.55
N ASN A 338 -8.22 -8.73 43.41
CA ASN A 338 -9.48 -8.02 43.31
C ASN A 338 -9.25 -6.52 43.07
N LYS A 339 -9.70 -5.98 41.93
CA LYS A 339 -10.26 -4.63 41.86
C LYS A 339 -11.37 -4.58 40.81
N SER A 340 -12.56 -4.28 41.30
CA SER A 340 -13.78 -3.95 40.60
C SER A 340 -13.59 -2.77 39.63
N SER A 341 -13.94 -2.96 38.37
CA SER A 341 -14.53 -1.93 37.50
C SER A 341 -14.95 -2.58 36.18
N GLY A 342 -16.24 -2.49 35.86
CA GLY A 342 -16.83 -3.13 34.69
C GLY A 342 -16.50 -2.45 33.37
N ARG A 343 -16.34 -3.27 32.32
CA ARG A 343 -17.06 -3.15 31.04
C ARG A 343 -16.58 -4.24 30.07
N LEU A 344 -17.50 -5.15 29.76
CA LEU A 344 -17.66 -5.92 28.51
C LEU A 344 -16.36 -6.41 27.84
N SER A 345 -15.81 -7.53 28.33
CA SER A 345 -15.22 -8.54 27.45
C SER A 345 -16.04 -9.82 27.63
N LYS A 346 -16.78 -10.20 26.58
CA LYS A 346 -17.43 -11.51 26.53
C LYS A 346 -16.32 -12.55 26.60
N SER A 347 -16.24 -13.29 27.71
CA SER A 347 -15.40 -14.47 27.80
C SER A 347 -15.82 -15.43 26.68
N LEU A 348 -14.87 -15.82 25.82
CA LEU A 348 -15.07 -16.94 24.93
C LEU A 348 -15.51 -18.14 25.77
N SER A 349 -16.62 -18.74 25.35
CA SER A 349 -17.35 -19.85 25.96
C SER A 349 -16.43 -20.89 26.61
N THR A 350 -16.66 -21.13 27.90
CA THR A 350 -16.06 -22.19 28.69
C THR A 350 -16.65 -23.55 28.31
N SER A 351 -15.90 -24.38 27.58
CA SER A 351 -16.11 -25.84 27.60
C SER A 351 -15.06 -26.48 28.52
N PRO A 352 -15.39 -27.57 29.26
CA PRO A 352 -14.54 -28.09 30.33
C PRO A 352 -13.48 -29.10 29.86
N PHE A 353 -13.32 -29.31 28.56
CA PHE A 353 -12.40 -30.30 28.00
C PHE A 353 -11.22 -29.60 27.32
N GLN A 354 -10.07 -29.54 28.00
CA GLN A 354 -8.66 -29.46 27.53
C GLN A 354 -8.29 -28.97 26.09
N THR A 355 -9.01 -28.03 25.45
CA THR A 355 -8.73 -27.55 24.08
C THR A 355 -8.14 -26.13 24.01
N HIS A 356 -8.00 -25.44 25.14
CA HIS A 356 -7.40 -24.11 25.15
C HIS A 356 -5.89 -24.11 24.89
N ASP A 357 -5.18 -25.21 25.15
CA ASP A 357 -3.73 -25.31 24.98
C ASP A 357 -3.32 -25.54 23.51
N THR A 358 -4.14 -26.24 22.71
CA THR A 358 -3.87 -26.51 21.29
C THR A 358 -4.03 -25.25 20.43
N LEU A 359 -5.10 -24.48 20.64
CA LEU A 359 -5.34 -23.24 19.90
C LEU A 359 -4.32 -22.14 20.27
N LYS A 360 -4.02 -21.97 21.57
CA LYS A 360 -2.98 -21.04 22.01
C LYS A 360 -1.60 -21.45 21.48
N SER A 361 -1.29 -22.75 21.49
CA SER A 361 -0.06 -23.28 20.90
C SER A 361 0.01 -23.00 19.40
N ARG A 362 -1.07 -23.20 18.63
CA ARG A 362 -1.11 -22.88 17.19
C ARG A 362 -0.89 -21.39 16.92
N ILE A 363 -1.51 -20.49 17.69
CA ILE A 363 -1.31 -19.04 17.56
C ILE A 363 0.12 -18.66 17.92
N LEU A 364 0.66 -19.23 19.01
CA LEU A 364 2.04 -19.02 19.44
C LEU A 364 3.02 -19.47 18.36
N CYS A 365 2.90 -20.69 17.87
CA CYS A 365 3.73 -21.23 16.78
C CYS A 365 3.62 -20.39 15.51
N SER A 366 2.41 -19.94 15.13
CA SER A 366 2.24 -19.08 13.96
C SER A 366 2.96 -17.73 14.11
N GLY A 367 2.92 -17.13 15.31
CA GLY A 367 3.66 -15.90 15.61
C GLY A 367 5.18 -16.10 15.60
N LEU A 368 5.64 -17.23 16.14
CA LEU A 368 7.06 -17.63 16.14
C LEU A 368 7.57 -17.89 14.71
N ASP A 369 6.86 -18.71 13.93
CA ASP A 369 7.22 -19.08 12.56
C ASP A 369 7.30 -17.83 11.67
N LEU A 370 6.33 -16.92 11.80
CA LEU A 370 6.34 -15.64 11.08
C LEU A 370 7.59 -14.81 11.41
N LEU A 371 7.90 -14.65 12.69
CA LEU A 371 9.05 -13.87 13.14
C LEU A 371 10.36 -14.53 12.68
N LEU A 372 10.48 -15.85 12.79
CA LEU A 372 11.65 -16.60 12.31
C LEU A 372 11.86 -16.40 10.81
N HIS A 373 10.78 -16.51 10.03
CA HIS A 373 10.84 -16.33 8.59
C HIS A 373 11.27 -14.90 8.22
N ILE A 374 10.70 -13.87 8.85
CA ILE A 374 11.07 -12.47 8.58
C ILE A 374 12.51 -12.16 9.03
N PHE A 375 12.92 -12.65 10.20
CA PHE A 375 14.25 -12.41 10.71
C PHE A 375 15.32 -13.04 9.82
N LYS A 376 15.08 -14.22 9.24
CA LYS A 376 15.98 -14.82 8.23
C LYS A 376 16.39 -13.84 7.11
N PHE A 377 15.47 -12.98 6.67
CA PHE A 377 15.70 -12.07 5.54
C PHE A 377 16.00 -10.62 5.95
N THR A 378 15.55 -10.19 7.12
CA THR A 378 15.59 -8.77 7.55
C THR A 378 16.09 -8.59 8.97
N PHE A 379 17.19 -9.27 9.33
CA PHE A 379 17.83 -9.11 10.64
C PHE A 379 18.24 -7.65 10.94
N HIS A 380 18.44 -6.79 9.92
CA HIS A 380 18.75 -5.35 10.07
C HIS A 380 17.68 -4.56 10.86
N TYR A 381 16.40 -4.96 10.80
CA TYR A 381 15.26 -4.24 11.42
C TYR A 381 15.08 -4.49 12.94
N ILE A 382 16.00 -5.22 13.59
CA ILE A 382 15.99 -5.56 15.03
C ILE A 382 16.18 -4.33 15.96
N LYS A 383 16.14 -3.09 15.45
CA LYS A 383 16.14 -1.89 16.30
C LYS A 383 14.89 -1.84 17.21
N SER A 384 13.80 -2.49 16.80
CA SER A 384 12.51 -2.52 17.51
C SER A 384 12.42 -3.54 18.67
N PHE A 385 13.42 -4.43 18.84
CA PHE A 385 13.40 -5.44 19.92
C PHE A 385 13.32 -4.80 21.32
N LYS A 386 14.03 -3.68 21.54
CA LYS A 386 14.11 -3.03 22.86
C LYS A 386 12.75 -2.66 23.48
N LYS A 387 11.73 -2.34 22.66
CA LYS A 387 10.43 -1.86 23.15
C LYS A 387 9.38 -2.96 23.30
N ILE A 388 9.63 -4.15 22.75
CA ILE A 388 8.64 -5.26 22.68
C ILE A 388 9.00 -6.42 23.62
N VAL A 389 10.28 -6.50 24.02
CA VAL A 389 10.88 -7.54 24.88
C VAL A 389 10.34 -7.60 26.32
N VAL A 390 9.74 -6.54 26.85
CA VAL A 390 9.49 -6.41 28.30
C VAL A 390 8.21 -7.12 28.78
N SER A 391 7.39 -7.72 27.89
CA SER A 391 6.01 -8.10 28.26
C SER A 391 5.58 -9.54 27.93
N SER A 392 6.47 -10.44 27.52
CA SER A 392 6.03 -11.77 27.03
C SER A 392 6.85 -12.93 27.59
N SER A 393 6.16 -13.88 28.23
CA SER A 393 6.70 -15.17 28.68
C SER A 393 7.20 -16.06 27.54
N ALA A 394 6.83 -15.76 26.29
CA ALA A 394 7.26 -16.45 25.08
C ALA A 394 8.62 -16.02 24.51
N LEU A 395 9.28 -15.03 25.12
CA LEU A 395 10.60 -14.55 24.67
C LEU A 395 11.67 -15.66 24.67
N PRO A 396 11.80 -16.51 25.72
CA PRO A 396 12.79 -17.57 25.72
C PRO A 396 12.60 -18.59 24.59
N ASP A 397 11.35 -18.91 24.22
CA ASP A 397 11.04 -19.86 23.15
C ASP A 397 11.41 -19.29 21.78
N LEU A 398 11.11 -18.01 21.53
CA LEU A 398 11.54 -17.32 20.32
C LEU A 398 13.07 -17.26 20.21
N LEU A 399 13.73 -16.95 21.33
CA LEU A 399 15.19 -16.86 21.38
C LEU A 399 15.82 -18.24 21.15
N SER A 400 15.26 -19.30 21.73
CA SER A 400 15.72 -20.68 21.55
C SER A 400 15.66 -21.09 20.08
N ASN A 401 14.53 -20.82 19.42
CA ASN A 401 14.36 -21.13 18.00
C ASN A 401 15.29 -20.27 17.11
N LEU A 402 15.47 -18.98 17.43
CA LEU A 402 16.40 -18.12 16.70
C LEU A 402 17.85 -18.57 16.86
N VAL A 403 18.26 -18.97 18.07
CA VAL A 403 19.59 -19.49 18.35
C VAL A 403 19.83 -20.83 17.66
N ALA A 404 18.81 -21.69 17.59
CA ALA A 404 18.89 -22.97 16.89
C ALA A 404 19.07 -22.80 15.38
N VAL A 405 18.38 -21.82 14.77
CA VAL A 405 18.42 -21.62 13.31
C VAL A 405 19.56 -20.69 12.86
N PHE A 406 19.90 -19.65 13.65
CA PHE A 406 20.88 -18.62 13.29
C PHE A 406 21.84 -18.26 14.45
N PRO A 407 22.68 -19.21 14.92
CA PRO A 407 23.52 -18.99 16.11
C PRO A 407 24.53 -17.84 15.94
N LEU A 408 25.16 -17.72 14.76
CA LEU A 408 26.19 -16.70 14.49
C LEU A 408 25.62 -15.27 14.47
N GLU A 409 24.49 -15.07 13.80
CA GLU A 409 23.89 -13.74 13.67
C GLU A 409 23.33 -13.24 15.01
N VAL A 410 22.81 -14.15 15.84
CA VAL A 410 22.38 -13.84 17.21
C VAL A 410 23.59 -13.49 18.08
N ALA A 411 24.71 -14.21 17.97
CA ALA A 411 25.92 -13.95 18.75
C ALA A 411 26.52 -12.57 18.44
N ILE A 412 26.63 -12.20 17.15
CA ILE A 412 27.20 -10.90 16.71
C ILE A 412 26.42 -9.71 17.29
N ARG A 413 25.11 -9.88 17.50
CA ARG A 413 24.19 -8.81 17.97
C ARG A 413 23.71 -8.99 19.40
N ALA A 414 24.37 -9.86 20.16
CA ALA A 414 24.00 -10.15 21.54
C ALA A 414 24.19 -8.96 22.48
N ASN A 415 24.98 -7.96 22.08
CA ASN A 415 25.02 -6.63 22.71
C ASN A 415 23.63 -5.96 22.86
N ARG A 416 22.65 -6.34 22.04
CA ARG A 416 21.26 -5.85 22.18
C ARG A 416 20.47 -6.57 23.28
N LEU A 417 20.94 -7.74 23.72
CA LEU A 417 20.40 -8.51 24.84
C LEU A 417 21.03 -8.09 26.17
N ASP A 418 22.06 -7.24 26.16
CA ASP A 418 22.78 -6.80 27.37
C ASP A 418 21.81 -6.31 28.45
N SER A 419 20.86 -5.43 28.12
CA SER A 419 19.89 -4.92 29.12
C SER A 419 18.99 -6.02 29.72
N ILE A 420 18.74 -7.10 28.98
CA ILE A 420 17.94 -8.25 29.45
C ILE A 420 18.81 -9.12 30.37
N ILE A 421 20.04 -9.42 29.94
CA ILE A 421 21.02 -10.21 30.68
C ILE A 421 21.43 -9.49 31.98
N ASP A 422 21.57 -8.17 31.94
CA ASP A 422 21.81 -7.32 33.12
C ASP A 422 20.63 -7.39 34.11
N SER A 423 19.41 -7.54 33.59
CA SER A 423 18.19 -7.64 34.40
C SER A 423 17.84 -9.07 34.83
N ILE A 424 18.68 -10.08 34.58
CA ILE A 424 18.34 -11.50 34.79
C ILE A 424 17.96 -11.82 36.24
N GLY A 425 18.56 -11.13 37.22
CA GLY A 425 18.21 -11.26 38.64
C GLY A 425 16.92 -10.55 39.06
N LEU A 426 16.34 -9.72 38.19
CA LEU A 426 15.06 -9.02 38.42
C LEU A 426 13.87 -9.74 37.78
N ILE A 427 14.14 -10.72 36.92
CA ILE A 427 13.15 -11.49 36.18
C ILE A 427 12.70 -12.71 37.02
N PRO A 428 11.45 -13.19 36.90
CA PRO A 428 11.00 -14.43 37.53
C PRO A 428 11.89 -15.63 37.20
N LEU A 429 12.08 -16.52 38.19
CA LEU A 429 12.96 -17.70 38.09
C LEU A 429 12.69 -18.53 36.83
N SER A 430 11.43 -18.80 36.51
CA SER A 430 11.03 -19.59 35.33
C SER A 430 11.49 -19.00 34.00
N ILE A 431 11.46 -17.68 33.87
CA ILE A 431 11.88 -16.97 32.65
C ILE A 431 13.42 -16.90 32.61
N SER A 432 14.07 -16.70 33.76
CA SER A 432 15.53 -16.66 33.85
C SER A 432 16.18 -17.99 33.44
N THR A 433 15.63 -19.12 33.90
CA THR A 433 16.14 -20.46 33.55
C THR A 433 15.87 -20.80 32.09
N ALA A 434 14.67 -20.48 31.58
CA ALA A 434 14.34 -20.66 30.16
C ALA A 434 15.23 -19.81 29.24
N LEU A 435 15.55 -18.57 29.63
CA LEU A 435 16.46 -17.71 28.88
C LEU A 435 17.87 -18.29 28.79
N VAL A 436 18.39 -18.84 29.90
CA VAL A 436 19.71 -19.49 29.92
C VAL A 436 19.71 -20.77 29.09
N HIS A 437 18.62 -21.55 29.11
CA HIS A 437 18.46 -22.70 28.24
C HIS A 437 18.45 -22.31 26.75
N ALA A 438 17.77 -21.23 26.39
CA ALA A 438 17.73 -20.72 25.01
C ALA A 438 19.11 -20.25 24.51
N LEU A 439 19.95 -19.68 25.39
CA LEU A 439 21.31 -19.23 25.07
C LEU A 439 22.35 -20.35 25.11
N LEU A 440 22.00 -21.53 25.62
CA LEU A 440 22.95 -22.63 25.85
C LEU A 440 23.71 -23.08 24.59
N PRO A 441 23.10 -23.17 23.39
CA PRO A 441 23.84 -23.51 22.17
C PRO A 441 24.96 -22.51 21.84
N LEU A 442 24.74 -21.21 22.09
CA LEU A 442 25.77 -20.17 21.90
C LEU A 442 26.92 -20.32 22.89
N ILE A 443 26.59 -20.64 24.15
CA ILE A 443 27.57 -20.83 25.23
C ILE A 443 28.45 -22.05 24.94
N ARG A 444 27.86 -23.14 24.45
CA ARG A 444 28.58 -24.35 24.03
C ARG A 444 29.49 -24.08 22.83
N ALA A 445 28.99 -23.37 21.82
CA ALA A 445 29.80 -22.97 20.66
C ALA A 445 30.99 -22.10 21.08
N GLY A 446 30.80 -21.18 22.03
CA GLY A 446 31.89 -20.40 22.63
C GLY A 446 32.95 -21.26 23.30
N SER A 447 32.57 -22.32 24.03
CA SER A 447 33.54 -23.23 24.67
C SER A 447 34.34 -24.08 23.70
N LEU A 448 33.74 -24.51 22.57
CA LEU A 448 34.43 -25.33 21.57
C LEU A 448 35.44 -24.52 20.75
N LEU A 449 35.17 -23.24 20.51
CA LEU A 449 36.05 -22.34 19.78
C LEU A 449 37.23 -21.84 20.63
N GLU A 450 37.13 -21.85 21.96
CA GLU A 450 38.26 -21.59 22.87
C GLU A 450 39.26 -22.75 22.92
N ILE A 451 38.81 -24.00 22.66
CA ILE A 451 39.67 -25.21 22.71
C ILE A 451 40.44 -25.40 21.39
N GLY A 452 39.97 -24.83 20.27
CA GLY A 452 40.59 -24.99 18.95
C GLY A 452 41.63 -23.93 18.57
N ASN A 453 41.75 -22.82 19.32
CA ASN A 453 42.59 -21.66 18.97
C ASN A 453 43.89 -21.58 19.82
N ASP A 454 44.56 -22.72 20.03
CA ASP A 454 45.87 -22.76 20.70
C ASP A 454 47.06 -22.54 19.74
N VAL A 455 46.82 -22.05 18.51
CA VAL A 455 47.89 -21.67 17.58
C VAL A 455 47.58 -20.31 16.96
N ASP A 456 48.25 -19.29 17.50
CA ASP A 456 48.63 -18.03 16.84
C ASP A 456 47.61 -17.40 15.86
N SER A 457 46.57 -16.74 16.38
CA SER A 457 46.05 -15.56 15.70
C SER A 457 45.47 -14.56 16.70
N GLU A 458 45.71 -13.28 16.42
CA GLU A 458 45.34 -12.10 17.20
C GLU A 458 43.90 -12.16 17.74
N LYS A 459 43.66 -11.46 18.87
CA LYS A 459 42.35 -11.26 19.53
C LYS A 459 41.24 -10.87 18.54
N SER A 460 40.69 -11.82 17.81
CA SER A 460 39.45 -11.64 17.09
C SER A 460 38.35 -11.80 18.13
N ASP A 461 37.65 -10.72 18.41
CA ASP A 461 36.48 -10.66 19.30
C ASP A 461 35.45 -11.74 18.91
N ASN A 462 35.59 -12.95 19.47
CA ASN A 462 34.66 -14.03 19.18
C ASN A 462 33.31 -13.68 19.82
N PRO A 463 32.25 -13.44 19.01
CA PRO A 463 30.96 -13.01 19.53
C PRO A 463 30.36 -14.03 20.49
N PHE A 464 30.62 -15.33 20.31
CA PHE A 464 30.14 -16.38 21.20
C PHE A 464 30.81 -16.34 22.58
N GLY A 465 32.12 -16.07 22.62
CA GLY A 465 32.89 -15.92 23.86
C GLY A 465 32.44 -14.68 24.66
N GLN A 466 32.16 -13.57 23.96
CA GLN A 466 31.65 -12.35 24.61
C GLN A 466 30.30 -12.57 25.30
N VAL A 467 29.36 -13.29 24.66
CA VAL A 467 28.05 -13.60 25.26
C VAL A 467 28.22 -14.43 26.54
N ARG A 468 29.08 -15.45 26.50
CA ARG A 468 29.37 -16.31 27.64
C ARG A 468 29.96 -15.52 28.81
N MET A 469 31.01 -14.74 28.56
CA MET A 469 31.68 -13.95 29.58
C MET A 469 30.74 -12.95 30.25
N ARG A 470 29.87 -12.29 29.47
CA ARG A 470 28.87 -11.34 29.99
C ARG A 470 27.80 -12.04 30.83
N LEU A 471 27.25 -13.15 30.36
CA LEU A 471 26.25 -13.92 31.11
C LEU A 471 26.81 -14.40 32.45
N ILE A 472 28.02 -14.97 32.46
CA ILE A 472 28.67 -15.46 33.68
C ILE A 472 28.93 -14.30 34.65
N SER A 473 29.51 -13.19 34.17
CA SER A 473 29.75 -12.00 34.98
C SER A 473 28.45 -11.48 35.63
N ASN A 474 27.36 -11.41 34.88
CA ASN A 474 26.09 -10.89 35.39
C ASN A 474 25.39 -11.87 36.33
N LEU A 475 25.49 -13.18 36.11
CA LEU A 475 25.03 -14.19 37.07
C LEU A 475 25.82 -14.13 38.38
N CYS A 476 27.13 -13.92 38.33
CA CYS A 476 27.96 -13.72 39.53
C CYS A 476 27.55 -12.45 40.30
N LYS A 477 27.29 -11.33 39.60
CA LYS A 477 26.75 -10.11 40.22
C LYS A 477 25.36 -10.31 40.82
N ALA A 478 24.48 -11.05 40.13
CA ALA A 478 23.14 -11.36 40.63
C ALA A 478 23.17 -12.30 41.85
N ALA A 479 24.15 -13.21 41.94
CA ALA A 479 24.36 -14.04 43.13
C ALA A 479 24.78 -13.23 44.37
N GLN A 480 25.41 -12.07 44.17
CA GLN A 480 25.81 -11.13 45.22
C GLN A 480 24.73 -10.08 45.55
N SER A 481 23.57 -10.12 44.87
CA SER A 481 22.49 -9.16 45.08
C SER A 481 21.83 -9.33 46.46
N PRO A 482 21.39 -8.24 47.12
CA PRO A 482 20.69 -8.30 48.41
C PRO A 482 19.30 -8.95 48.31
N ARG A 483 18.71 -9.04 47.11
CA ARG A 483 17.38 -9.63 46.88
C ARG A 483 17.45 -11.15 46.79
N ILE A 484 16.69 -11.86 47.64
CA ILE A 484 16.58 -13.34 47.65
C ILE A 484 16.17 -13.89 46.27
N PRO A 485 15.14 -13.36 45.56
CA PRO A 485 14.73 -13.89 44.26
C PRO A 485 15.85 -13.83 43.19
N SER A 486 16.66 -12.77 43.23
CA SER A 486 17.81 -12.58 42.33
C SER A 486 18.89 -13.64 42.56
N ARG A 487 19.19 -13.95 43.83
CA ARG A 487 20.15 -15.00 44.20
C ARG A 487 19.66 -16.38 43.80
N CYS A 488 18.38 -16.67 44.03
CA CYS A 488 17.79 -17.95 43.62
C CYS A 488 17.83 -18.14 42.10
N ALA A 489 17.52 -17.10 41.32
CA ALA A 489 17.64 -17.11 39.86
C ALA A 489 19.09 -17.33 39.41
N ALA A 490 20.04 -16.61 40.00
CA ALA A 490 21.46 -16.74 39.68
C ALA A 490 22.00 -18.15 39.96
N VAL A 491 21.68 -18.72 41.13
CA VAL A 491 22.11 -20.07 41.52
C VAL A 491 21.52 -21.13 40.60
N ALA A 492 20.22 -21.06 40.30
CA ALA A 492 19.57 -22.00 39.38
C ALA A 492 20.21 -21.95 37.98
N CYS A 493 20.48 -20.76 37.46
CA CYS A 493 21.14 -20.57 36.17
C CYS A 493 22.59 -21.08 36.17
N LEU A 494 23.36 -20.85 37.24
CA LEU A 494 24.72 -21.36 37.37
C LEU A 494 24.78 -22.89 37.47
N ILE A 495 23.86 -23.51 38.21
CA ILE A 495 23.72 -24.97 38.29
C ILE A 495 23.41 -25.56 36.91
N LEU A 496 22.51 -24.93 36.15
CA LEU A 496 22.20 -25.32 34.77
C LEU A 496 23.42 -25.25 33.85
N LEU A 497 24.22 -24.17 33.94
CA LEU A 497 25.45 -24.04 33.19
C LEU A 497 26.45 -25.15 33.55
N LEU A 498 26.66 -25.42 34.84
CA LEU A 498 27.57 -26.48 35.30
C LEU A 498 27.14 -27.87 34.81
N LYS A 499 25.84 -28.16 34.79
CA LYS A 499 25.29 -29.43 34.29
C LYS A 499 25.59 -29.65 32.80
N HIS A 500 25.59 -28.58 32.00
CA HIS A 500 25.74 -28.67 30.56
C HIS A 500 27.16 -28.40 30.04
N LEU A 501 28.02 -27.74 30.83
CA LEU A 501 29.44 -27.52 30.51
C LEU A 501 30.29 -28.75 30.84
N LYS A 502 29.90 -29.58 31.82
CA LYS A 502 30.58 -30.86 32.13
C LYS A 502 30.58 -31.85 30.96
N VAL A 503 29.62 -31.76 30.03
CA VAL A 503 29.50 -32.65 28.88
C VAL A 503 30.58 -32.38 27.83
N SER A 504 31.21 -31.20 27.82
CA SER A 504 32.29 -30.85 26.89
C SER A 504 33.69 -31.27 27.36
N CYS A 505 33.85 -31.67 28.62
CA CYS A 505 35.15 -32.04 29.22
C CYS A 505 35.41 -33.55 29.29
N CYS A 506 34.57 -34.38 28.67
CA CYS A 506 34.74 -35.83 28.70
C CYS A 506 34.74 -36.43 27.29
N ILE A 507 35.84 -36.28 26.56
CA ILE A 507 36.35 -37.33 25.66
C ILE A 507 37.89 -37.30 25.77
N PRO A 508 38.55 -38.42 26.15
CA PRO A 508 40.00 -38.55 26.10
C PRO A 508 40.57 -38.61 24.69
#